data_AF-A0A849WHR1-F1
#
_entry.id   AF-A0A849WHR1-F1
#
_cell.length_a   1.000
_cell.length_b   1.000
_cell.length_c   1.000
_cell.angle_alpha   90.00
_cell.angle_beta   90.00
_cell.angle_gamma   90.00
#
_symmetry.space_group_name_H-M   'P 1'
#
loop_
_entity.id
_entity.type
_entity.pdbx_description
1 polymer ?
#
loop_
_entity_poly.entity_id
_entity_poly.type
_entity_poly.pdbx_seq_one_letter_code
_entity_poly.pdbx_strand_id
1 'polypeptide(L)'
;MEIDRESHSHDICLNAVKDCKFFILVIGNRYGGLYSGNDYPEFENISIMHAETKLAIASKLKLLTFVRKNIFDERVTFKKIEKYQISSLFMWII
;
A
#
# COMPACT_ATOMS: atom_id res chain seq x y z
N MET A 1 -24.38 -4.26 -9.33
CA MET A 1 -23.67 -3.92 -8.08
C MET A 1 -24.67 -3.21 -7.20
N GLU A 2 -25.29 -3.94 -6.30
CA GLU A 2 -26.25 -3.39 -5.33
C GLU A 2 -25.42 -2.62 -4.29
N ILE A 3 -25.71 -1.34 -4.09
CA ILE A 3 -24.95 -0.50 -3.15
C ILE A 3 -25.56 -0.74 -1.78
N ASP A 4 -24.96 -1.66 -1.02
CA ASP A 4 -25.30 -1.86 0.38
C ASP A 4 -24.94 -0.60 1.18
N ARG A 5 -25.95 0.06 1.74
CA ARG A 5 -25.80 1.32 2.49
C ARG A 5 -25.36 1.10 3.94
N GLU A 6 -25.33 -0.13 4.43
CA GLU A 6 -24.88 -0.45 5.79
C GLU A 6 -23.37 -0.71 5.85
N SER A 7 -22.76 -1.18 4.77
CA SER A 7 -21.31 -1.42 4.69
C SER A 7 -20.47 -0.12 4.75
N HIS A 8 -19.38 -0.15 5.52
CA HIS A 8 -18.45 0.98 5.57
C HIS A 8 -17.76 1.12 4.21
N SER A 9 -17.53 2.35 3.75
CA SER A 9 -16.97 2.60 2.40
C SER A 9 -15.68 1.83 2.08
N HIS A 10 -14.84 1.58 3.08
CA HIS A 10 -13.64 0.76 2.96
C HIS A 10 -13.93 -0.73 2.69
N ASP A 11 -14.98 -1.29 3.30
CA ASP A 11 -15.39 -2.68 3.11
C ASP A 11 -15.84 -2.92 1.66
N ILE A 12 -16.61 -1.97 1.12
CA ILE A 12 -17.03 -1.96 -0.29
C ILE A 12 -15.82 -2.01 -1.22
N CYS A 13 -14.79 -1.18 -0.97
CA CYS A 13 -13.57 -1.17 -1.76
C CYS A 13 -12.83 -2.52 -1.73
N LEU A 14 -12.66 -3.11 -0.54
CA LEU A 14 -11.98 -4.40 -0.38
C LEU A 14 -12.73 -5.55 -1.04
N ASN A 15 -14.06 -5.56 -0.94
CA ASN A 15 -14.90 -6.54 -1.61
C ASN A 15 -14.80 -6.43 -3.13
N ALA A 16 -14.77 -5.22 -3.68
CA ALA A 16 -14.63 -5.01 -5.13
C ALA A 16 -13.29 -5.53 -5.70
N VAL A 17 -12.22 -5.60 -4.90
CA VAL A 17 -10.93 -6.17 -5.35
C VAL A 17 -11.08 -7.63 -5.77
N LYS A 18 -11.94 -8.41 -5.09
CA LYS A 18 -12.14 -9.84 -5.36
C LYS A 18 -12.72 -10.11 -6.76
N ASP A 19 -13.51 -9.18 -7.28
CA ASP A 19 -14.16 -9.32 -8.59
C ASP A 19 -13.28 -8.84 -9.76
N CYS A 20 -12.16 -8.18 -9.46
CA CYS A 20 -11.26 -7.64 -10.46
C CYS A 20 -10.43 -8.73 -11.17
N LYS A 21 -9.94 -8.42 -12.38
CA LYS A 21 -8.95 -9.25 -13.11
C LYS A 21 -7.57 -8.59 -13.20
N PHE A 22 -7.54 -7.27 -13.10
CA PHE A 22 -6.35 -6.44 -13.10
C PHE A 22 -6.39 -5.53 -11.88
N PHE A 23 -5.22 -5.23 -11.33
CA PHE A 23 -5.06 -4.26 -10.26
C PHE A 23 -4.01 -3.23 -10.68
N ILE A 24 -4.39 -1.97 -10.76
CA ILE A 24 -3.49 -0.88 -11.14
C ILE A 24 -3.15 -0.10 -9.87
N LEU A 25 -1.92 -0.23 -9.40
CA LEU A 25 -1.43 0.45 -8.21
C LEU A 25 -0.71 1.74 -8.61
N VAL A 26 -1.27 2.89 -8.24
CA VAL A 26 -0.63 4.20 -8.48
C VAL A 26 -0.11 4.76 -7.16
N ILE A 27 1.20 4.73 -6.98
CA ILE A 27 1.87 5.23 -5.78
C ILE A 27 2.18 6.73 -5.96
N GLY A 28 1.55 7.54 -5.11
CA GLY A 28 1.76 8.99 -5.02
C GLY A 28 1.72 9.45 -3.56
N ASN A 29 1.13 10.63 -3.30
CA ASN A 29 1.14 11.23 -1.96
C ASN A 29 -0.03 10.80 -1.07
N ARG A 30 -1.02 10.07 -1.60
CA ARG A 30 -2.20 9.63 -0.84
C ARG A 30 -2.29 8.12 -0.83
N TYR A 31 -2.58 7.57 0.34
CA TYR A 31 -2.76 6.14 0.60
C TYR A 31 -4.11 5.82 1.24
N GLY A 32 -4.98 6.84 1.41
CA GLY A 32 -6.27 6.72 2.07
C GLY A 32 -6.19 6.65 3.59
N GLY A 33 -7.35 6.55 4.25
CA GLY A 33 -7.44 6.42 5.70
C GLY A 33 -6.95 5.06 6.19
N LEU A 34 -6.75 4.96 7.51
CA LEU A 34 -6.59 3.66 8.16
C LEU A 34 -7.91 2.90 8.09
N TYR A 35 -7.79 1.60 7.82
CA TYR A 35 -8.92 0.71 7.79
C TYR A 35 -9.28 0.24 9.20
N SER A 36 -10.58 0.26 9.52
CA SER A 36 -11.12 -0.05 10.85
C SER A 36 -11.22 -1.54 11.13
N GLY A 37 -10.97 -2.41 10.15
CA GLY A 37 -10.93 -3.86 10.37
C GLY A 37 -12.29 -4.53 10.48
N ASN A 38 -13.37 -3.98 9.90
CA ASN A 38 -14.73 -4.53 10.03
C ASN A 38 -14.84 -5.93 9.37
N ASP A 39 -14.80 -5.98 8.03
CA ASP A 39 -14.95 -7.23 7.27
C ASP A 39 -13.63 -8.02 7.15
N TYR A 40 -12.51 -7.35 7.41
CA TYR A 40 -11.15 -7.87 7.21
C TYR A 40 -10.23 -7.47 8.38
N PRO A 41 -10.44 -8.01 9.59
CA PRO A 41 -9.69 -7.61 10.79
C PRO A 41 -8.16 -7.78 10.64
N GLU A 42 -7.70 -8.67 9.76
CA GLU A 42 -6.28 -8.83 9.43
C GLU A 42 -5.64 -7.60 8.75
N PHE A 43 -6.45 -6.65 8.29
CA PHE A 43 -6.02 -5.38 7.71
C PHE A 43 -6.31 -4.18 8.61
N GLU A 44 -6.68 -4.39 9.87
CA GLU A 44 -6.84 -3.30 10.82
C GLU A 44 -5.53 -2.47 10.92
N ASN A 45 -5.66 -1.16 11.09
CA ASN A 45 -4.55 -0.23 11.30
C ASN A 45 -3.52 -0.13 10.16
N ILE A 46 -3.80 -0.69 8.98
CA ILE A 46 -3.10 -0.33 7.75
C ILE A 46 -3.98 0.58 6.88
N SER A 47 -3.36 1.29 5.94
CA SER A 47 -4.13 2.12 5.02
C SER A 47 -5.00 1.26 4.10
N ILE A 48 -6.15 1.80 3.70
CA ILE A 48 -7.06 1.10 2.79
C ILE A 48 -6.36 0.68 1.49
N MET A 49 -5.50 1.54 0.92
CA MET A 49 -4.71 1.20 -0.27
C MET A 49 -3.76 0.03 -0.05
N HIS A 50 -3.17 -0.08 1.15
CA HIS A 50 -2.32 -1.21 1.50
C HIS A 50 -3.14 -2.49 1.64
N ALA A 51 -4.32 -2.42 2.27
CA ALA A 51 -5.25 -3.55 2.38
C ALA A 51 -5.70 -4.07 1.00
N GLU A 52 -6.14 -3.17 0.12
CA GLU A 52 -6.51 -3.49 -1.27
C GLU A 52 -5.35 -4.16 -2.02
N THR A 53 -4.14 -3.62 -1.88
CA THR A 53 -2.94 -4.17 -2.53
C THR A 53 -2.63 -5.58 -2.01
N LYS A 54 -2.73 -5.81 -0.70
CA LYS A 54 -2.55 -7.14 -0.10
C LYS A 54 -3.57 -8.14 -0.64
N LEU A 55 -4.85 -7.74 -0.73
CA LEU A 55 -5.91 -8.57 -1.30
C LEU A 55 -5.66 -8.89 -2.77
N ALA A 56 -5.24 -7.91 -3.57
CA ALA A 56 -4.95 -8.10 -4.98
C ALA A 56 -3.79 -9.10 -5.20
N ILE A 57 -2.75 -9.03 -4.37
CA ILE A 57 -1.62 -9.97 -4.38
C ILE A 57 -2.09 -11.37 -3.97
N ALA A 58 -2.84 -11.49 -2.87
CA ALA A 58 -3.36 -12.76 -2.38
C ALA A 58 -4.30 -13.43 -3.42
N SER A 59 -5.09 -12.62 -4.13
CA SER A 59 -6.00 -13.06 -5.19
C SER A 59 -5.30 -13.30 -6.53
N LYS A 60 -3.97 -13.14 -6.60
CA LYS A 60 -3.13 -13.34 -7.80
C LYS A 60 -3.61 -12.53 -9.01
N LEU A 61 -4.09 -11.31 -8.76
CA LEU A 61 -4.50 -10.40 -9.84
C LEU A 61 -3.29 -9.95 -10.66
N LYS A 62 -3.52 -9.62 -11.94
CA LYS A 62 -2.49 -9.01 -12.77
C LYS A 62 -2.20 -7.59 -12.28
N LEU A 63 -1.04 -7.42 -11.64
CA LEU A 63 -0.61 -6.18 -11.01
C LEU A 63 0.20 -5.31 -11.96
N LEU A 64 -0.22 -4.06 -12.15
CA LEU A 64 0.55 -3.02 -12.82
C LEU A 64 0.79 -1.87 -11.84
N THR A 65 2.06 -1.58 -11.55
CA THR A 65 2.42 -0.55 -10.56
C THR A 65 3.10 0.63 -11.22
N PHE A 66 2.58 1.83 -10.94
CA PHE A 66 3.13 3.11 -11.36
C PHE A 66 3.50 3.91 -10.13
N VAL A 67 4.69 4.52 -10.14
CA VAL A 67 5.16 5.37 -9.04
C VAL A 67 5.41 6.76 -9.57
N ARG A 68 4.89 7.78 -8.90
CA ARG A 68 5.22 9.17 -9.24
C ARG A 68 6.73 9.40 -9.11
N LYS A 69 7.32 10.04 -10.13
CA LYS A 69 8.77 10.24 -10.22
C LYS A 69 9.37 10.89 -8.97
N ASN A 70 8.75 11.95 -8.46
CA ASN A 70 9.23 12.65 -7.27
C ASN A 70 9.29 11.73 -6.03
N ILE A 71 8.26 10.90 -5.81
CA ILE A 71 8.21 9.92 -4.72
C ILE A 71 9.27 8.84 -4.90
N PHE A 72 9.49 8.39 -6.14
CA PHE A 72 10.52 7.41 -6.44
C PHE A 72 11.93 7.98 -6.18
N ASP A 73 12.20 9.20 -6.66
CA ASP A 73 13.49 9.87 -6.51
C ASP A 73 13.80 10.16 -5.03
N GLU A 74 12.80 10.57 -4.26
CA GLU A 74 12.90 10.78 -2.81
C GLU A 74 13.23 9.48 -2.07
N ARG A 75 12.51 8.39 -2.38
CA ARG A 75 12.82 7.04 -1.85
C ARG A 75 14.25 6.62 -2.16
N VAL A 76 14.73 6.85 -3.38
CA VAL A 76 16.11 6.52 -3.78
C VAL A 76 17.12 7.33 -2.98
N THR A 77 16.85 8.62 -2.77
CA THR A 77 17.70 9.51 -1.97
C THR A 77 17.77 9.07 -0.52
N PHE A 78 16.63 8.78 0.10
CA PHE A 78 16.54 8.26 1.46
C PHE A 78 17.36 6.98 1.63
N LYS A 79 17.21 6.01 0.74
CA LYS A 79 17.97 4.74 0.78
C LYS A 79 19.49 4.93 0.65
N LYS A 80 19.94 5.92 -0.15
CA LYS A 80 21.36 6.24 -0.24
C LYS A 80 21.88 6.75 1.10
N ILE A 81 21.18 7.70 1.71
CA ILE A 81 21.56 8.29 3.00
C ILE A 81 21.59 7.23 4.11
N GLU A 82 20.57 6.37 4.18
CA GLU A 82 20.51 5.26 5.14
C GLU A 82 21.76 4.37 5.06
N LYS A 83 22.17 3.99 3.84
CA LYS A 83 23.40 3.22 3.62
C LYS A 83 24.65 3.97 4.11
N TYR A 84 24.75 5.27 3.85
CA TYR A 84 25.88 6.08 4.30
C TYR A 84 25.94 6.19 5.82
N GLN A 85 24.81 6.42 6.50
CA GLN A 85 24.78 6.50 7.96
C GLN A 85 25.19 5.17 8.61
N ILE A 86 24.71 4.05 8.08
CA ILE A 86 25.12 2.72 8.58
C ILE A 86 26.63 2.52 8.34
N SER A 87 27.15 2.81 7.14
CA SER A 87 28.58 2.67 6.85
C SER A 87 29.47 3.59 7.68
N SER A 88 29.01 4.82 7.96
CA SER A 88 29.72 5.76 8.82
C SER A 88 29.74 5.26 10.26
N LEU A 89 28.62 4.75 10.78
CA LEU A 89 28.57 4.22 12.15
C LEU A 89 29.57 3.06 12.36
N PHE A 90 29.79 2.22 11.34
CA PHE A 90 30.82 1.17 11.37
C PHE A 90 32.26 1.69 11.27
N MET A 91 32.49 2.85 10.67
CA MET A 91 33.84 3.41 10.49
C MET A 91 34.38 4.13 11.75
N TRP A 92 33.52 4.46 12.71
CA TRP A 92 33.90 5.09 13.99
C TRP A 92 33.96 4.09 15.17
N ILE A 93 33.78 2.79 14.92
CA ILE A 93 33.81 1.71 15.93
C ILE A 93 35.06 0.81 15.80
N ILE A 94 35.98 1.12 14.88
CA ILE A 94 37.29 0.46 14.72
C ILE A 94 38.39 1.49 15.01
#